data_AF-A0A6V7MA17-F1
#
_entry.id   AF-A0A6V7MA17-F1
#
_cell.length_a   1.000
_cell.length_b   1.000
_cell.length_c   1.000
_cell.angle_alpha   90.00
_cell.angle_beta   90.00
_cell.angle_gamma   90.00
#
_symmetry.space_group_name_H-M   'P 1'
#
loop_
_entity.id
_entity.type
_entity.pdbx_description
1 polymer ?
#
loop_
_entity_poly.entity_id
_entity_poly.type
_entity_poly.pdbx_seq_one_letter_code
_entity_poly.pdbx_strand_id
1 'polypeptide(L)' 'RIAFQKDVVSTTILFTTFFFPRIADFINRPLFAEKTSYFRDLFWESVKAREKSQTTRGDMIDNLVKLKNDAQDADF' A
#
# COMPACT_ATOMS: atom_id res chain seq x y z
N ARG A 1 26.39 0.90 1.94
CA ARG A 1 26.45 -0.23 2.92
C ARG A 1 25.13 -0.43 3.68
N ILE A 2 24.47 0.63 4.16
CA ILE A 2 23.18 0.53 4.91
C ILE A 2 22.03 -0.07 4.06
N ALA A 3 21.94 0.29 2.77
CA ALA A 3 20.91 -0.25 1.87
C ALA A 3 21.02 -1.79 1.70
N PHE A 4 22.22 -2.30 1.44
CA PHE A 4 22.48 -3.73 1.28
C PHE A 4 22.10 -4.55 2.53
N GLN A 5 22.33 -4.01 3.74
CA GLN A 5 21.92 -4.69 4.97
C GLN A 5 20.39 -4.71 5.16
N LYS A 6 19.67 -3.63 4.79
CA LYS A 6 18.20 -3.61 4.80
C LYS A 6 17.62 -4.65 3.83
N ASP A 7 18.24 -4.84 2.67
CA ASP A 7 17.80 -5.81 1.67
C ASP A 7 18.00 -7.27 2.14
N VAL A 8 19.13 -7.57 2.80
CA VAL A 8 19.39 -8.90 3.37
C VAL A 8 18.41 -9.20 4.52
N VAL A 9 18.14 -8.24 5.41
CA VAL A 9 17.18 -8.42 6.51
C VAL A 9 15.77 -8.68 5.99
N SER A 10 15.32 -7.93 4.97
CA SER A 10 13.99 -8.10 4.38
C SER A 10 13.86 -9.47 3.70
N THR A 11 14.91 -9.92 3.02
CA THR A 11 14.95 -11.24 2.36
C THR A 11 14.88 -12.37 3.39
N THR A 12 15.62 -12.26 4.49
CA THR A 12 15.60 -13.26 5.57
C THR A 12 14.25 -13.33 6.28
N ILE A 13 13.62 -12.18 6.53
CA ILE A 13 12.27 -12.14 7.12
C ILE A 13 11.26 -12.75 6.15
N LEU A 14 11.29 -12.40 4.86
CA LEU A 14 10.42 -12.99 3.83
C LEU A 14 10.56 -14.52 3.78
N PHE A 15 11.79 -15.02 3.73
CA PHE A 15 12.07 -16.45 3.73
C PHE A 15 11.51 -17.13 4.99
N THR A 16 11.73 -16.55 6.16
CA THR A 16 11.23 -17.11 7.43
C THR A 16 9.70 -17.10 7.49
N THR A 17 9.04 -16.05 6.98
CA THR A 17 7.58 -15.95 6.91
C THR A 17 6.96 -17.01 6.01
N PHE A 18 7.59 -17.33 4.88
CA PHE A 18 7.07 -18.33 3.94
C PHE A 18 7.30 -19.77 4.40
N PHE A 19 8.47 -20.08 4.97
CA PHE A 19 8.85 -21.47 5.30
C PHE A 19 8.63 -21.84 6.77
N PHE A 20 8.54 -20.87 7.68
CA PHE A 20 8.39 -21.09 9.11
C PHE A 20 7.30 -20.20 9.72
N PRO A 21 6.01 -20.42 9.37
CA PRO A 21 4.91 -19.54 9.76
C PRO A 21 4.77 -19.36 11.28
N ARG A 22 4.99 -20.43 12.06
CA ARG A 22 4.96 -20.35 13.54
C ARG A 22 6.04 -19.44 14.15
N ILE A 23 7.18 -19.26 13.48
CA ILE A 23 8.24 -18.33 13.92
C ILE A 23 7.91 -16.92 13.44
N ALA A 24 7.30 -16.82 12.25
CA ALA A 24 6.84 -15.56 11.67
C ALA A 24 5.81 -14.85 12.55
N ASP A 25 4.93 -15.60 13.22
CA ASP A 25 3.93 -15.04 14.16
C ASP A 25 4.56 -14.22 15.29
N PHE A 26 5.78 -14.59 15.72
CA PHE A 26 6.54 -13.82 16.72
C PHE A 26 7.31 -12.64 16.09
N ILE A 27 7.59 -12.70 14.79
CA ILE A 27 8.29 -11.66 14.03
C ILE A 27 7.24 -10.74 13.40
N ASN A 28 6.55 -9.97 14.25
CA ASN A 28 5.50 -9.04 13.84
C ASN A 28 6.10 -7.73 13.27
N ARG A 29 6.96 -7.84 12.25
CA ARG A 29 7.49 -6.67 11.52
C ARG A 29 6.87 -6.61 10.12
N PRO A 30 6.11 -5.55 9.81
CA PRO A 30 5.67 -5.33 8.45
C PRO A 30 6.89 -5.05 7.56
N LEU A 31 7.29 -6.08 6.79
CA LEU A 31 8.41 -6.11 5.85
C LEU A 31 8.53 -4.87 4.95
N PHE A 32 7.40 -4.23 4.67
CA PHE A 32 7.31 -3.14 3.70
C PHE A 32 6.78 -1.83 4.28
N ALA A 33 6.65 -1.70 5.61
CA ALA A 33 5.92 -0.59 6.24
C ALA A 33 6.32 0.82 5.77
N GLU A 34 7.62 1.09 5.67
CA GLU A 34 8.12 2.42 5.23
C GLU A 34 7.92 2.65 3.74
N LYS A 35 8.05 1.62 2.90
CA LYS A 35 7.88 1.77 1.45
C LYS A 35 6.41 1.89 1.09
N THR A 36 5.54 1.12 1.77
CA THR A 36 4.09 1.19 1.55
C THR A 36 3.50 2.50 2.01
N SER A 37 4.00 3.13 3.08
CA SER A 37 3.52 4.45 3.49
C SER A 37 3.79 5.50 2.42
N TYR A 38 4.99 5.54 1.84
CA TYR A 38 5.32 6.51 0.78
C TYR A 38 4.40 6.38 -0.44
N PHE A 39 4.25 5.16 -0.99
CA PHE A 39 3.37 4.95 -2.14
C PHE A 39 1.91 5.25 -1.82
N ARG A 40 1.45 4.90 -0.61
CA ARG A 40 0.10 5.20 -0.15
C ARG A 40 -0.14 6.69 -0.02
N ASP A 41 0.80 7.42 0.55
CA ASP A 41 0.67 8.86 0.76
C ASP A 41 0.65 9.59 -0.58
N LEU A 42 1.57 9.25 -1.49
CA LEU A 42 1.60 9.76 -2.87
C LEU A 42 0.30 9.44 -3.63
N PHE A 43 -0.20 8.22 -3.49
CA PHE A 43 -1.46 7.81 -4.11
C PHE A 43 -2.63 8.67 -3.61
N TRP A 44 -2.78 8.82 -2.29
CA TRP A 44 -3.85 9.64 -1.72
C TRP A 44 -3.70 11.13 -2.04
N GLU A 45 -2.48 11.64 -2.13
CA GLU A 45 -2.22 13.02 -2.58
C GLU A 45 -2.72 13.22 -4.02
N SER A 46 -2.44 12.26 -4.91
CA SER A 46 -2.94 12.31 -6.29
C SER A 46 -4.46 12.26 -6.38
N VAL A 47 -5.09 11.37 -5.60
CA VAL A 47 -6.56 11.27 -5.50
C VAL A 47 -7.16 12.59 -4.99
N LYS A 48 -6.63 13.15 -3.90
CA LYS A 48 -7.12 14.43 -3.33
C LYS A 48 -6.95 15.60 -4.30
N ALA A 49 -5.82 15.66 -5.01
CA ALA A 49 -5.58 16.67 -6.03
C ALA A 49 -6.61 16.58 -7.17
N ARG A 50 -6.97 15.36 -7.60
CA ARG A 50 -8.01 15.11 -8.59
C ARG A 50 -9.37 15.59 -8.09
N GLU A 51 -9.76 15.18 -6.89
CA GLU A 51 -11.03 15.59 -6.26
C GLU A 51 -11.16 17.11 -6.18
N LYS A 52 -10.09 17.82 -5.78
CA LYS A 52 -10.08 19.28 -5.71
C LYS A 52 -10.18 19.94 -7.09
N SER A 53 -9.55 19.35 -8.11
CA SER A 53 -9.56 19.90 -9.47
C SER A 53 -10.91 19.77 -10.17
N GLN A 54 -11.73 18.80 -9.78
CA GLN A 54 -12.97 18.38 -10.48
C GLN A 54 -12.79 18.07 -11.98
N THR A 55 -11.55 17.97 -12.45
CA THR A 55 -11.22 17.64 -13.84
C THR A 55 -11.25 16.14 -14.02
N THR A 56 -11.97 15.67 -15.02
CA THR A 56 -11.97 14.26 -15.43
C THR A 56 -10.92 14.08 -16.53
N ARG A 57 -10.01 13.13 -16.34
CA ARG A 57 -8.94 12.81 -17.30
C ARG A 57 -9.25 11.53 -18.08
N GLY A 58 -10.22 10.74 -17.64
CA GLY A 58 -10.58 9.44 -18.19
C GLY A 58 -9.63 8.32 -17.78
N ASP A 59 -8.93 8.45 -16.65
CA ASP A 59 -7.99 7.43 -16.17
C ASP A 59 -8.53 6.62 -14.98
N MET A 60 -7.76 5.62 -14.56
CA MET A 60 -8.16 4.73 -13.47
C MET A 60 -8.43 5.47 -12.15
N ILE A 61 -7.75 6.59 -11.88
CA ILE A 61 -7.97 7.39 -10.67
C ILE A 61 -9.36 8.03 -10.68
N ASP A 62 -9.88 8.44 -11.86
CA ASP A 62 -11.25 8.95 -11.96
C ASP A 62 -12.28 7.89 -11.60
N ASN A 63 -12.09 6.65 -12.05
CA ASN A 63 -12.98 5.55 -11.70
C ASN A 63 -12.95 5.27 -10.19
N LEU A 64 -11.78 5.35 -9.56
CA LEU A 64 -11.65 5.16 -8.11
C LEU A 64 -12.29 6.30 -7.31
N VAL A 65 -12.14 7.55 -7.77
CA VAL A 65 -12.80 8.72 -7.17
C VAL A 65 -14.31 8.61 -7.33
N LYS A 66 -14.79 8.18 -8.50
CA LYS A 66 -16.21 7.95 -8.74
C LYS A 66 -16.75 6.85 -7.84
N LEU A 67 -16.08 5.69 -7.79
CA LEU A 67 -16.45 4.58 -6.93
C LEU A 67 -16.53 4.99 -5.46
N LYS A 68 -15.58 5.81 -4.98
CA LYS A 68 -15.59 6.33 -3.62
C LYS A 68 -16.82 7.20 -3.31
N ASN A 69 -17.28 7.99 -4.28
CA ASN A 69 -18.35 8.97 -4.07
C ASN A 69 -19.74 8.46 -4.48
N ASP A 70 -19.81 7.39 -5.26
CA ASP A 70 -21.06 6.72 -5.61
C ASP A 70 -21.66 6.02 -4.37
N ALA A 71 -22.99 5.85 -4.37
CA ALA A 71 -23.70 5.19 -3.29
C ALA A 71 -23.14 3.78 -3.07
N GLN A 72 -22.66 3.52 -1.86
CA GLN A 72 -22.23 2.19 -1.45
C GLN A 72 -23.46 1.44 -0.95
N ASP A 73 -23.90 0.42 -1.68
CA ASP A 73 -24.90 -0.51 -1.17
C ASP A 73 -24.29 -1.27 0.01
N ALA A 74 -24.82 -1.02 1.22
CA ALA A 74 -24.34 -1.59 2.46
C ALA A 74 -24.79 -3.06 2.67
N ASP A 75 -25.42 -3.66 1.66
CA ASP A 75 -26.08 -4.97 1.74
C ASP A 75 -25.15 -6.16 1.41
N PHE A 76 -23.82 -5.95 1.45
CA PHE A 76 -22.81 -7.01 1.27
C PHE A 76 -21.79 -7.06 2.41
#